data_AF-A0A382YGL7-F1
#
_entry.id   AF-A0A382YGL7-F1
#
_cell.length_a   1.000
_cell.length_b   1.000
_cell.length_c   1.000
_cell.angle_alpha   90.00
_cell.angle_beta   90.00
_cell.angle_gamma   90.00
#
_symmetry.space_group_name_H-M   'P 1'
#
loop_
_entity.id
_entity.type
_entity.pdbx_description
1 polymer ?
#
loop_
_entity_poly.entity_id
_entity_poly.type
_entity_poly.pdbx_seq_one_letter_code
_entity_poly.pdbx_strand_id
1 'polypeptide(L)'
;AGREEDRARLALEKFMTRAWRRPVTADEVGRILALFTRIRPDSPSFEVAMRDTLALVLVTPEFLYLVEPAGEKGSRALDDWELASRLSYFLWSTMPDETLFSLAKAGKLRKSGALGGQVKRMLADPRSWQFVQNFTDQWLNLSGLKRVAVNPQFHPNFDDLLKDDMRLETQHFFGEILRTNSSALQFIDSEFAMVNRPLAAHYGIKGPRGNGFERVSLKAEDHRGGLLTQGSILLANSDGEQSHPIRRAVWLLDRLLASPPAPP
;
A
#
# COMPACT_ATOMS: atom_id res chain seq x y z
N ALA A 1 -34.86 25.90 -11.34
CA ALA A 1 -33.47 26.18 -11.72
C ALA A 1 -32.61 26.57 -10.52
N GLY A 2 -32.76 27.77 -9.92
CA GLY A 2 -31.84 28.27 -8.86
C GLY A 2 -31.61 27.32 -7.66
N ARG A 3 -32.68 26.79 -7.04
CA ARG A 3 -32.56 25.85 -5.91
C ARG A 3 -31.83 24.54 -6.24
N GLU A 4 -31.83 24.14 -7.51
CA GLU A 4 -31.20 22.89 -7.95
C GLU A 4 -29.72 23.09 -8.24
N GLU A 5 -29.38 24.22 -8.87
CA GLU A 5 -27.99 24.63 -9.09
C GLU A 5 -27.25 24.90 -7.78
N ASP A 6 -27.91 25.54 -6.79
CA ASP A 6 -27.34 25.73 -5.45
C ASP A 6 -27.06 24.39 -4.74
N ARG A 7 -27.97 23.42 -4.89
CA ARG A 7 -27.78 22.06 -4.36
C ARG A 7 -26.62 21.34 -5.05
N ALA A 8 -26.51 21.47 -6.38
CA ALA A 8 -25.39 20.91 -7.14
C ALA A 8 -24.06 21.54 -6.68
N ARG A 9 -24.00 22.86 -6.55
CA ARG A 9 -22.81 23.60 -6.08
C ARG A 9 -22.34 23.09 -4.72
N LEU A 10 -23.24 23.00 -3.74
CA LEU A 10 -22.90 22.52 -2.40
C LEU A 10 -22.43 21.05 -2.40
N ALA A 11 -23.03 20.20 -3.23
CA ALA A 11 -22.61 18.81 -3.38
C ALA A 11 -21.23 18.71 -4.03
N LEU A 12 -20.99 19.48 -5.09
CA LEU A 12 -19.71 19.55 -5.79
C LEU A 12 -18.59 20.05 -4.90
N GLU A 13 -18.80 21.14 -4.16
CA GLU A 13 -17.79 21.69 -3.25
C GLU A 13 -17.33 20.64 -2.21
N LYS A 14 -18.29 19.95 -1.57
CA LYS A 14 -17.99 18.90 -0.59
C LYS A 14 -17.28 17.71 -1.23
N PHE A 15 -17.75 17.27 -2.40
CA PHE A 15 -17.18 16.10 -3.08
C PHE A 15 -15.77 16.39 -3.60
N MET A 16 -15.59 17.51 -4.30
CA MET A 16 -14.32 17.91 -4.90
C MET A 16 -13.27 18.17 -3.82
N THR A 17 -13.64 18.76 -2.67
CA THR A 17 -12.70 18.94 -1.55
C THR A 17 -12.10 17.61 -1.08
N ARG A 18 -12.92 16.55 -1.03
CA ARG A 18 -12.46 15.20 -0.67
C ARG A 18 -11.70 14.51 -1.81
N ALA A 19 -12.23 14.62 -3.03
CA ALA A 19 -11.66 13.98 -4.22
C ALA A 19 -10.27 14.54 -4.55
N TRP A 20 -10.10 15.85 -4.47
CA TRP A 20 -8.85 16.55 -4.75
C TRP A 20 -7.99 16.74 -3.50
N ARG A 21 -8.47 16.28 -2.33
CA ARG A 21 -7.78 16.26 -1.04
C ARG A 21 -7.29 17.64 -0.56
N ARG A 22 -7.95 18.72 -0.99
CA ARG A 22 -7.67 20.10 -0.62
C ARG A 22 -8.92 20.99 -0.76
N PRO A 23 -8.95 22.18 -0.15
CA PRO A 23 -9.97 23.16 -0.43
C PRO A 23 -10.02 23.49 -1.92
N VAL A 24 -11.22 23.53 -2.47
CA VAL A 24 -11.48 23.91 -3.86
C VAL A 24 -11.81 25.39 -3.96
N THR A 25 -11.42 26.01 -5.06
CA THR A 25 -11.74 27.42 -5.32
C THR A 25 -13.14 27.58 -5.89
N ALA A 26 -13.71 28.78 -5.78
CA ALA A 26 -15.02 29.08 -6.37
C ALA A 26 -15.02 28.89 -7.90
N ASP A 27 -13.91 29.18 -8.56
CA ASP A 27 -13.74 29.01 -10.01
C ASP A 27 -13.64 27.53 -10.40
N GLU A 28 -12.96 26.72 -9.59
CA GLU A 28 -12.91 25.26 -9.77
C GLU A 28 -14.30 24.64 -9.69
N VAL A 29 -15.07 24.97 -8.64
CA VAL A 29 -16.45 24.52 -8.50
C VAL A 29 -17.32 25.05 -9.65
N GLY A 30 -17.13 26.32 -10.04
CA GLY A 30 -17.85 26.95 -11.14
C GLY A 30 -17.66 26.24 -12.48
N ARG A 31 -16.43 25.82 -12.80
CA ARG A 31 -16.14 25.06 -14.04
C ARG A 31 -16.87 23.73 -14.11
N ILE A 32 -16.89 22.97 -13.01
CA ILE A 32 -17.60 21.69 -12.94
C ILE A 32 -19.12 21.89 -12.90
N LEU A 33 -19.60 22.93 -12.21
CA LEU A 33 -21.01 23.29 -12.17
C LEU A 33 -21.54 23.70 -13.54
N ALA A 34 -20.75 24.43 -14.34
CA ALA A 34 -21.12 24.79 -15.70
C ALA A 34 -21.35 23.55 -16.58
N LEU A 35 -20.56 22.49 -16.39
CA LEU A 35 -20.82 21.22 -17.05
C LEU A 35 -22.14 20.60 -16.58
N PHE A 36 -22.38 20.55 -15.27
CA PHE A 36 -23.65 20.07 -14.73
C PHE A 36 -24.82 20.81 -15.37
N THR A 37 -24.78 22.15 -15.40
CA THR A 37 -25.82 22.99 -16.01
C THR A 37 -26.01 22.70 -17.49
N ARG A 38 -24.92 22.36 -18.21
CA ARG A 38 -24.99 22.00 -19.63
C ARG A 38 -25.64 20.63 -19.87
N ILE A 39 -25.31 19.61 -19.08
CA ILE A 39 -25.85 18.25 -19.29
C ILE A 39 -27.23 18.05 -18.63
N ARG A 40 -27.58 18.92 -17.67
CA ARG A 40 -28.79 18.77 -16.87
C ARG A 40 -30.08 18.76 -17.69
N PRO A 41 -30.29 19.63 -18.70
CA PRO A 41 -31.51 19.62 -19.53
C PRO A 41 -31.73 18.30 -20.27
N ASP A 42 -30.65 17.64 -20.69
CA ASP A 42 -30.68 16.37 -21.44
C ASP A 42 -30.71 15.15 -20.50
N SER A 43 -30.56 15.36 -19.19
CA SER A 43 -30.51 14.30 -18.20
C SER A 43 -31.91 13.93 -17.69
N PRO A 44 -32.24 12.64 -17.52
CA PRO A 44 -33.54 12.19 -17.01
C PRO A 44 -33.89 12.73 -15.62
N SER A 45 -32.90 12.94 -14.75
CA SER A 45 -33.09 13.48 -13.41
C SER A 45 -31.87 14.27 -12.91
N PHE A 46 -32.05 15.00 -11.81
CA PHE A 46 -30.97 15.68 -11.10
C PHE A 46 -29.86 14.71 -10.70
N GLU A 47 -30.24 13.56 -10.14
CA GLU A 47 -29.33 12.53 -9.65
C GLU A 47 -28.49 11.93 -10.77
N VAL A 48 -29.07 11.72 -11.95
CA VAL A 48 -28.32 11.25 -13.13
C VAL A 48 -27.30 12.28 -13.58
N ALA A 49 -27.72 13.54 -13.74
CA ALA A 49 -26.80 14.63 -14.10
C ALA A 49 -25.67 14.80 -13.07
N MET A 50 -26.00 14.71 -11.78
CA MET A 50 -25.02 14.76 -10.70
C MET A 50 -24.05 13.59 -10.78
N ARG A 51 -24.54 12.35 -10.95
CA ARG A 51 -23.68 11.16 -11.06
C ARG A 51 -22.65 11.32 -12.18
N ASP A 52 -23.08 11.77 -13.35
CA ASP A 52 -22.20 11.93 -14.50
C ASP A 52 -21.21 13.09 -14.29
N THR A 53 -21.65 14.17 -13.63
CA THR A 53 -20.76 15.28 -13.24
C THR A 53 -19.71 14.84 -12.21
N LEU A 54 -20.10 14.07 -11.19
CA LEU A 54 -19.17 13.55 -10.18
C LEU A 54 -18.19 12.54 -10.79
N ALA A 55 -18.64 11.73 -11.75
CA ALA A 55 -17.76 10.85 -12.51
C ALA A 55 -16.70 11.65 -13.28
N LEU A 56 -17.05 12.83 -13.82
CA LEU A 56 -16.04 13.70 -14.44
C LEU A 56 -14.98 14.14 -13.43
N VAL A 57 -15.38 14.55 -12.21
CA VAL A 57 -14.42 14.96 -11.17
C VAL A 57 -13.39 13.84 -10.91
N LEU A 58 -13.78 12.58 -10.98
CA LEU A 58 -12.91 11.41 -10.79
C LEU A 58 -11.99 11.08 -11.96
N VAL A 59 -12.10 11.77 -13.10
CA VAL A 59 -11.16 11.61 -14.23
C VAL A 59 -10.33 12.88 -14.48
N THR A 60 -10.43 13.86 -13.58
CA THR A 60 -9.59 15.07 -13.61
C THR A 60 -8.16 14.79 -13.15
N PRO A 61 -7.15 15.54 -13.64
CA PRO A 61 -5.78 15.42 -13.15
C PRO A 61 -5.64 15.60 -11.63
N GLU A 62 -6.43 16.49 -11.04
CA GLU A 62 -6.46 16.76 -9.60
C GLU A 62 -6.90 15.56 -8.76
N PHE A 63 -7.69 14.64 -9.35
CA PHE A 63 -8.04 13.37 -8.71
C PHE A 63 -7.05 12.26 -9.04
N LEU A 64 -6.66 12.12 -10.31
CA LEU A 64 -5.83 11.00 -10.79
C LEU A 64 -4.39 11.05 -10.27
N TYR A 65 -3.87 12.26 -10.02
CA TYR A 65 -2.51 12.47 -9.57
C TYR A 65 -2.48 13.17 -8.21
N LEU A 66 -1.39 12.96 -7.47
CA LEU A 66 -0.99 13.86 -6.38
C LEU A 66 -0.22 15.02 -7.02
N VAL A 67 -0.93 16.10 -7.32
CA VAL A 67 -0.36 17.26 -8.01
C VAL A 67 0.45 18.09 -7.01
N GLU A 68 1.77 18.06 -7.14
CA GLU A 68 2.72 18.87 -6.37
C GLU A 68 3.41 19.86 -7.34
N PRO A 69 2.81 21.05 -7.64
CA PRO A 69 3.37 21.94 -8.66
C PRO A 69 4.78 22.39 -8.29
N ALA A 70 5.70 22.34 -9.26
CA ALA A 70 7.07 22.81 -9.08
C ALA A 70 7.08 24.32 -8.77
N GLY A 71 8.02 24.75 -7.93
CA GLY A 71 8.31 26.16 -7.76
C GLY A 71 9.07 26.73 -8.96
N GLU A 72 9.18 28.06 -9.04
CA GLU A 72 9.88 28.77 -10.13
C GLU A 72 11.33 28.30 -10.36
N LYS A 73 11.98 27.71 -9.35
CA LYS A 73 13.36 27.20 -9.40
C LYS A 73 13.47 25.69 -9.10
N GLY A 74 12.42 24.91 -9.38
CA GLY A 74 12.44 23.46 -9.18
C GLY A 74 11.63 23.02 -7.96
N SER A 75 12.20 22.15 -7.11
CA SER A 75 11.46 21.61 -5.96
C SER A 75 11.11 22.72 -4.97
N ARG A 76 9.83 22.82 -4.61
CA ARG A 76 9.36 23.68 -3.52
C ARG A 76 8.97 22.85 -2.32
N ALA A 77 8.93 23.48 -1.16
CA ALA A 77 8.29 22.88 0.00
C ALA A 77 6.80 22.64 -0.33
N LEU A 78 6.32 21.45 0.01
CA LEU A 78 4.88 21.14 -0.04
C LEU A 78 4.13 22.15 0.83
N ASP A 79 2.80 22.23 0.72
CA ASP A 79 1.95 22.80 1.76
C ASP A 79 1.42 21.72 2.72
N ASP A 80 0.60 22.09 3.71
CA ASP A 80 0.09 21.10 4.67
C ASP A 80 -0.98 20.15 4.08
N TRP A 81 -1.71 20.56 3.04
CA TRP A 81 -2.70 19.72 2.35
C TRP A 81 -2.02 18.67 1.47
N GLU A 82 -0.96 19.09 0.78
CA GLU A 82 -0.10 18.22 -0.01
C GLU A 82 0.64 17.23 0.88
N LEU A 83 1.19 17.70 2.01
CA LEU A 83 1.84 16.84 2.98
C LEU A 83 0.86 15.82 3.59
N ALA A 84 -0.37 16.24 3.92
CA ALA A 84 -1.40 15.34 4.42
C ALA A 84 -1.74 14.26 3.38
N SER A 85 -1.91 14.65 2.11
CA SER A 85 -2.21 13.74 1.00
C SER A 85 -1.06 12.77 0.75
N ARG A 86 0.18 13.26 0.69
CA ARG A 86 1.35 12.41 0.51
C ARG A 86 1.49 11.40 1.65
N LEU A 87 1.29 11.84 2.90
CA LEU A 87 1.35 10.97 4.06
C LEU A 87 0.26 9.88 4.03
N SER A 88 -0.98 10.24 3.68
CA SER A 88 -2.09 9.29 3.61
C SER A 88 -1.92 8.27 2.50
N TYR A 89 -1.45 8.67 1.32
CA TYR A 89 -1.20 7.74 0.22
C TYR A 89 0.03 6.87 0.47
N PHE A 90 1.05 7.41 1.15
CA PHE A 90 2.23 6.65 1.53
C PHE A 90 1.90 5.54 2.54
N LEU A 91 1.14 5.84 3.60
CA LEU A 91 0.88 4.89 4.68
C LEU A 91 -0.41 4.07 4.52
N TRP A 92 -1.45 4.64 3.91
CA TRP A 92 -2.78 4.01 3.81
C TRP A 92 -3.26 3.79 2.38
N SER A 93 -2.52 4.29 1.37
CA SER A 93 -2.91 4.19 -0.05
C SER A 93 -4.32 4.73 -0.31
N THR A 94 -4.75 5.74 0.45
CA THR A 94 -6.05 6.38 0.32
C THR A 94 -6.00 7.84 0.80
N MET A 95 -7.10 8.57 0.62
CA MET A 95 -7.21 9.99 0.98
C MET A 95 -6.98 10.25 2.48
N PRO A 96 -6.58 11.48 2.85
CA PRO A 96 -6.47 11.87 4.26
C PRO A 96 -7.80 11.71 4.99
N ASP A 97 -7.73 11.39 6.29
CA ASP A 97 -8.89 11.43 7.16
C ASP A 97 -9.17 12.85 7.68
N GLU A 98 -10.30 13.02 8.36
CA GLU A 98 -10.70 14.32 8.93
C GLU A 98 -9.67 14.91 9.88
N THR A 99 -8.90 14.06 10.58
CA THR A 99 -7.83 14.53 11.49
C THR A 99 -6.71 15.19 10.69
N LEU A 100 -6.24 14.53 9.63
CA LEU A 100 -5.22 15.09 8.74
C LEU A 100 -5.72 16.35 8.03
N PHE A 101 -6.96 16.35 7.52
CA PHE A 101 -7.55 17.55 6.92
C PHE A 101 -7.66 18.71 7.91
N SER A 102 -8.06 18.45 9.16
CA SER A 102 -8.14 19.49 10.19
C SER A 102 -6.77 20.07 10.53
N LEU A 103 -5.74 19.22 10.63
CA LEU A 103 -4.36 19.68 10.85
C LEU A 103 -3.83 20.48 9.68
N ALA A 104 -4.14 20.06 8.45
CA ALA A 104 -3.74 20.75 7.24
C ALA A 104 -4.41 22.13 7.12
N LYS A 105 -5.71 22.18 7.35
CA LYS A 105 -6.48 23.43 7.40
C LYS A 105 -5.94 24.42 8.43
N ALA A 106 -5.46 23.92 9.57
CA ALA A 106 -4.92 24.75 10.64
C ALA A 106 -3.45 25.17 10.43
N GLY A 107 -2.77 24.68 9.39
CA GLY A 107 -1.33 24.93 9.19
C GLY A 107 -0.48 24.37 10.34
N LYS A 108 -0.91 23.24 10.92
CA LYS A 108 -0.28 22.66 12.13
C LYS A 108 0.44 21.34 11.87
N LEU A 109 0.33 20.75 10.67
CA LEU A 109 0.86 19.40 10.42
C LEU A 109 2.39 19.35 10.54
N ARG A 110 3.06 20.45 10.17
CA ARG A 110 4.53 20.60 10.25
C ARG A 110 5.05 21.04 11.61
N LYS A 111 4.18 21.41 12.55
CA LYS A 111 4.62 21.86 13.86
C LYS A 111 5.29 20.70 14.60
N SER A 112 6.30 21.03 15.40
CA SER A 112 7.12 20.03 16.09
C SER A 112 6.26 18.97 16.78
N GLY A 113 6.56 17.70 16.51
CA GLY A 113 5.85 16.53 17.06
C GLY A 113 4.54 16.14 16.38
N ALA A 114 3.86 17.04 15.67
CA ALA A 114 2.56 16.74 15.04
C ALA A 114 2.68 15.66 13.96
N LEU A 115 3.64 15.81 13.04
CA LEU A 115 3.88 14.84 11.97
C LEU A 115 4.24 13.45 12.52
N GLY A 116 5.17 13.37 13.47
CA GLY A 116 5.56 12.10 14.09
C GLY A 116 4.39 11.44 14.85
N GLY A 117 3.55 12.23 15.51
CA GLY A 117 2.32 11.75 16.14
C GLY A 117 1.32 11.18 15.13
N GLN A 118 1.15 11.83 13.98
CA GLN A 118 0.30 11.32 12.90
C GLN A 118 0.85 10.04 12.28
N VAL A 119 2.17 9.95 12.02
CA VAL A 119 2.79 8.71 11.53
C VAL A 119 2.52 7.54 12.48
N LYS A 120 2.75 7.72 13.78
CA LYS A 120 2.48 6.66 14.78
C LYS A 120 1.01 6.25 14.81
N ARG A 121 0.10 7.23 14.81
CA ARG A 121 -1.35 6.99 14.78
C ARG A 121 -1.75 6.20 13.52
N MET A 122 -1.21 6.60 12.37
CA MET A 122 -1.56 5.99 11.09
C MET A 122 -1.00 4.57 10.96
N LEU A 123 0.21 4.31 11.46
CA LEU A 123 0.78 2.96 11.49
C LEU A 123 -0.01 2.01 12.41
N ALA A 124 -0.64 2.53 13.47
CA ALA A 124 -1.49 1.75 14.37
C ALA A 124 -2.90 1.47 13.80
N ASP A 125 -3.32 2.17 12.74
CA ASP A 125 -4.62 1.99 12.09
C ASP A 125 -4.57 0.77 11.13
N PRO A 126 -5.63 -0.07 11.06
CA PRO A 126 -5.66 -1.23 10.16
C PRO A 126 -5.37 -0.92 8.69
N ARG A 127 -5.63 0.31 8.22
CA ARG A 127 -5.29 0.74 6.86
C ARG A 127 -3.79 0.72 6.56
N SER A 128 -2.93 0.74 7.57
CA SER A 128 -1.46 0.64 7.38
C SER A 128 -1.03 -0.69 6.77
N TRP A 129 -1.89 -1.71 6.79
CA TRP A 129 -1.66 -2.96 6.09
C TRP A 129 -1.48 -2.77 4.57
N GLN A 130 -2.02 -1.70 3.98
CA GLN A 130 -1.77 -1.37 2.58
C GLN A 130 -0.32 -0.98 2.33
N PHE A 131 0.31 -0.22 3.24
CA PHE A 131 1.74 0.08 3.15
C PHE A 131 2.57 -1.21 3.24
N VAL A 132 2.27 -2.08 4.21
CA VAL A 132 2.97 -3.36 4.37
C VAL A 132 2.95 -4.17 3.07
N GLN A 133 1.76 -4.44 2.52
CA GLN A 133 1.61 -5.21 1.28
C GLN A 133 2.37 -4.56 0.12
N ASN A 134 2.08 -3.29 -0.18
CA ASN A 134 2.63 -2.59 -1.34
C ASN A 134 4.15 -2.46 -1.26
N PHE A 135 4.68 -2.16 -0.07
CA PHE A 135 6.11 -2.00 0.13
C PHE A 135 6.84 -3.33 -0.01
N THR A 136 6.41 -4.39 0.67
CA THR A 136 7.10 -5.69 0.62
C THR A 136 6.99 -6.35 -0.76
N ASP A 137 5.84 -6.21 -1.44
CA ASP A 137 5.67 -6.80 -2.76
C ASP A 137 6.65 -6.20 -3.78
N GLN A 138 6.84 -4.88 -3.74
CA GLN A 138 7.77 -4.16 -4.61
C GLN A 138 9.22 -4.38 -4.20
N TRP A 139 9.53 -4.20 -2.91
CA TRP A 139 10.87 -4.34 -2.39
C TRP A 139 11.40 -5.74 -2.64
N LEU A 140 10.68 -6.78 -2.22
CA LEU A 140 11.15 -8.16 -2.26
C LEU A 140 10.76 -8.91 -3.53
N ASN A 141 10.03 -8.26 -4.45
CA ASN A 141 9.51 -8.84 -5.68
C ASN A 141 8.64 -10.09 -5.43
N LEU A 142 7.71 -9.99 -4.48
CA LEU A 142 6.86 -11.13 -4.07
C LEU A 142 5.88 -11.57 -5.16
N SER A 143 5.60 -10.73 -6.16
CA SER A 143 4.89 -11.14 -7.38
C SER A 143 5.65 -12.23 -8.15
N GLY A 144 6.96 -12.36 -7.90
CA GLY A 144 7.83 -13.42 -8.40
C GLY A 144 7.32 -14.83 -8.16
N LEU A 145 6.66 -15.09 -7.02
CA LEU A 145 6.14 -16.41 -6.66
C LEU A 145 5.18 -16.97 -7.71
N LYS A 146 4.30 -16.10 -8.25
CA LYS A 146 3.28 -16.51 -9.22
C LYS A 146 3.85 -16.88 -10.58
N ARG A 147 5.11 -16.49 -10.87
CA ARG A 147 5.79 -16.82 -12.12
C ARG A 147 6.46 -18.20 -12.10
N VAL A 148 6.58 -18.81 -10.92
CA VAL A 148 7.22 -20.12 -10.76
C VAL A 148 6.17 -21.21 -10.82
N ALA A 149 6.20 -22.00 -11.89
CA ALA A 149 5.40 -23.21 -12.02
C ALA A 149 6.13 -24.36 -11.32
N VAL A 150 5.60 -24.85 -10.20
CA VAL A 150 6.20 -25.98 -9.49
C VAL A 150 5.86 -27.25 -10.26
N ASN A 151 6.87 -28.00 -10.66
CA ASN A 151 6.66 -29.17 -11.51
C ASN A 151 6.13 -30.35 -10.65
N PRO A 152 4.89 -30.81 -10.87
CA PRO A 152 4.28 -31.88 -10.06
C PRO A 152 4.96 -33.24 -10.25
N GLN A 153 5.76 -33.41 -11.31
CA GLN A 153 6.57 -34.63 -11.47
C GLN A 153 7.66 -34.73 -10.39
N PHE A 154 8.25 -33.60 -9.99
CA PHE A 154 9.27 -33.53 -8.96
C PHE A 154 8.69 -33.25 -7.57
N HIS A 155 7.58 -32.50 -7.49
CA HIS A 155 6.93 -32.09 -6.25
C HIS A 155 5.43 -32.45 -6.25
N PRO A 156 5.06 -33.74 -6.27
CA PRO A 156 3.67 -34.18 -6.47
C PRO A 156 2.70 -33.76 -5.35
N ASN A 157 3.22 -33.47 -4.16
CA ASN A 157 2.44 -33.09 -3.00
C ASN A 157 2.45 -31.58 -2.73
N PHE A 158 2.99 -30.77 -3.64
CA PHE A 158 3.00 -29.32 -3.47
C PHE A 158 1.61 -28.75 -3.75
N ASP A 159 1.05 -28.04 -2.75
CA ASP A 159 -0.19 -27.30 -2.90
C ASP A 159 0.13 -25.89 -3.42
N ASP A 160 -0.33 -25.57 -4.63
CA ASP A 160 -0.12 -24.25 -5.24
C ASP A 160 -0.77 -23.10 -4.45
N LEU A 161 -1.79 -23.38 -3.62
CA LEU A 161 -2.39 -22.37 -2.72
C LEU A 161 -1.40 -21.87 -1.67
N LEU A 162 -0.38 -22.67 -1.34
CA LEU A 162 0.64 -22.32 -0.36
C LEU A 162 1.49 -21.12 -0.80
N LYS A 163 1.53 -20.79 -2.09
CA LYS A 163 2.21 -19.60 -2.60
C LYS A 163 1.63 -18.31 -2.02
N ASP A 164 0.31 -18.24 -1.83
CA ASP A 164 -0.31 -17.08 -1.21
C ASP A 164 0.01 -17.02 0.29
N ASP A 165 0.06 -18.16 0.99
CA ASP A 165 0.49 -18.24 2.38
C ASP A 165 1.95 -17.81 2.57
N MET A 166 2.85 -18.23 1.68
CA MET A 166 4.26 -17.82 1.69
C MET A 166 4.41 -16.31 1.50
N ARG A 167 3.63 -15.69 0.60
CA ARG A 167 3.64 -14.23 0.43
C ARG A 167 3.11 -13.52 1.69
N LEU A 168 2.02 -14.04 2.26
CA LEU A 168 1.44 -13.50 3.48
C LEU A 168 2.37 -13.64 4.69
N GLU A 169 3.17 -14.71 4.80
CA GLU A 169 4.24 -14.82 5.82
C GLU A 169 5.16 -13.61 5.75
N THR A 170 5.69 -13.29 4.58
CA THR A 170 6.62 -12.17 4.42
C THR A 170 5.99 -10.83 4.80
N GLN A 171 4.75 -10.62 4.39
CA GLN A 171 4.00 -9.41 4.71
C GLN A 171 3.73 -9.30 6.22
N HIS A 172 3.26 -10.38 6.87
CA HIS A 172 3.03 -10.40 8.31
C HIS A 172 4.34 -10.26 9.10
N PHE A 173 5.43 -10.86 8.62
CA PHE A 173 6.75 -10.75 9.23
C PHE A 173 7.27 -9.31 9.22
N PHE A 174 7.20 -8.64 8.06
CA PHE A 174 7.52 -7.21 7.98
C PHE A 174 6.59 -6.37 8.85
N GLY A 175 5.29 -6.63 8.80
CA GLY A 175 4.29 -5.93 9.61
C GLY A 175 4.55 -6.06 11.11
N GLU A 176 4.96 -7.23 11.58
CA GLU A 176 5.30 -7.47 12.99
C GLU A 176 6.53 -6.66 13.42
N ILE A 177 7.60 -6.66 12.62
CA ILE A 177 8.81 -5.86 12.89
C ILE A 177 8.48 -4.37 12.92
N LEU A 178 7.71 -3.90 11.94
CA LEU A 178 7.29 -2.49 11.84
C LEU A 178 6.43 -2.06 13.04
N ARG A 179 5.40 -2.85 13.39
CA ARG A 179 4.45 -2.54 14.45
C ARG A 179 5.09 -2.56 15.82
N THR A 180 6.00 -3.51 16.06
CA THR A 180 6.73 -3.63 17.33
C THR A 180 7.93 -2.70 17.40
N ASN A 181 8.28 -2.02 16.30
CA ASN A 181 9.49 -1.22 16.18
C ASN A 181 10.74 -2.02 16.60
N SER A 182 10.80 -3.28 16.15
CA SER A 182 11.91 -4.20 16.42
C SER A 182 13.12 -3.89 15.53
N SER A 183 14.27 -4.50 15.84
CA SER A 183 15.49 -4.33 15.05
C SER A 183 15.29 -4.78 13.61
N ALA A 184 15.68 -3.95 12.64
CA ALA A 184 15.70 -4.31 11.22
C ALA A 184 16.67 -5.48 10.94
N LEU A 185 17.62 -5.77 11.83
CA LEU A 185 18.48 -6.96 11.72
C LEU A 185 17.68 -8.27 11.77
N GLN A 186 16.44 -8.25 12.28
CA GLN A 186 15.54 -9.39 12.24
C GLN A 186 15.21 -9.83 10.80
N PHE A 187 15.33 -8.95 9.80
CA PHE A 187 15.21 -9.38 8.40
C PHE A 187 16.31 -10.33 7.95
N ILE A 188 17.46 -10.35 8.63
CA ILE A 188 18.58 -11.24 8.36
C ILE A 188 18.49 -12.47 9.28
N ASP A 189 18.34 -12.23 10.58
CA ASP A 189 18.35 -13.27 11.60
C ASP A 189 17.26 -13.01 12.65
N SER A 190 16.26 -13.89 12.70
CA SER A 190 15.08 -13.76 13.55
C SER A 190 14.77 -15.05 14.27
N GLU A 191 14.50 -14.95 15.56
CA GLU A 191 14.05 -16.05 16.43
C GLU A 191 12.54 -16.33 16.32
N PHE A 192 11.87 -15.75 15.33
CA PHE A 192 10.45 -15.99 15.07
C PHE A 192 10.12 -16.00 13.57
N ALA A 193 9.03 -16.68 13.24
CA ALA A 193 8.34 -16.59 11.96
C ALA A 193 6.89 -16.17 12.15
N MET A 194 6.27 -15.64 11.09
CA MET A 194 4.83 -15.38 11.04
C MET A 194 4.20 -16.44 10.16
N VAL A 195 3.49 -17.40 10.75
CA VAL A 195 2.96 -18.56 10.03
C VAL A 195 1.51 -18.82 10.38
N ASN A 196 0.76 -19.40 9.44
CA ASN A 196 -0.56 -19.99 9.70
C ASN A 196 -0.45 -21.53 9.70
N ARG A 197 -1.58 -22.24 9.89
CA ARG A 197 -1.56 -23.71 9.96
C ARG A 197 -0.99 -24.40 8.70
N PRO A 198 -1.43 -24.09 7.46
CA PRO A 198 -0.87 -24.72 6.26
C PRO A 198 0.64 -24.52 6.15
N LEU A 199 1.12 -23.29 6.38
CA LEU A 199 2.53 -22.97 6.25
C LEU A 199 3.38 -23.65 7.33
N ALA A 200 2.90 -23.70 8.58
CA ALA A 200 3.60 -24.41 9.64
C ALA A 200 3.73 -25.92 9.34
N ALA A 201 2.67 -26.54 8.80
CA ALA A 201 2.71 -27.93 8.37
C ALA A 201 3.70 -28.15 7.22
N HIS A 202 3.71 -27.26 6.22
CA HIS A 202 4.71 -27.30 5.15
C HIS A 202 6.14 -27.15 5.67
N TYR A 203 6.33 -26.31 6.68
CA TYR A 203 7.64 -26.06 7.30
C TYR A 203 8.08 -27.14 8.28
N GLY A 204 7.18 -28.06 8.66
CA GLY A 204 7.47 -29.08 9.66
C GLY A 204 7.63 -28.53 11.09
N ILE A 205 7.13 -27.32 11.36
CA ILE A 205 7.25 -26.68 12.67
C ILE A 205 5.93 -26.69 13.42
N LYS A 206 5.99 -26.56 14.75
CA LYS A 206 4.79 -26.39 15.57
C LYS A 206 4.19 -25.01 15.29
N GLY A 207 2.96 -24.97 14.80
CA GLY A 207 2.28 -23.73 14.46
C GLY A 207 0.86 -23.59 15.03
N PRO A 208 0.16 -22.53 14.63
CA PRO A 208 -1.21 -22.29 15.05
C PRO A 208 -2.18 -23.32 14.44
N ARG A 209 -3.40 -23.38 14.99
CA ARG A 209 -4.46 -24.28 14.52
C ARG A 209 -5.36 -23.66 13.46
N GLY A 210 -5.30 -22.34 13.28
CA GLY A 210 -6.13 -21.57 12.37
C GLY A 210 -5.42 -21.15 11.08
N ASN A 211 -6.17 -20.50 10.20
CA ASN A 211 -5.66 -19.94 8.95
C ASN A 211 -5.08 -18.53 9.13
N GLY A 212 -5.26 -17.92 10.31
CA GLY A 212 -4.64 -16.64 10.65
C GLY A 212 -3.13 -16.79 10.87
N PHE A 213 -2.38 -15.74 10.53
CA PHE A 213 -0.95 -15.68 10.77
C PHE A 213 -0.66 -15.31 12.22
N GLU A 214 0.16 -16.12 12.87
CA GLU A 214 0.58 -15.92 14.26
C GLU A 214 2.10 -15.93 14.36
N ARG A 215 2.61 -15.19 15.34
CA ARG A 215 4.02 -15.21 15.68
C ARG A 215 4.37 -16.53 16.34
N VAL A 216 5.27 -17.28 15.73
CA VAL A 216 5.78 -18.55 16.26
C VAL A 216 7.26 -18.38 16.57
N SER A 217 7.65 -18.65 17.82
CA SER A 217 9.07 -18.69 18.22
C SER A 217 9.76 -19.88 17.56
N LEU A 218 10.93 -19.62 16.99
CA LEU A 218 11.75 -20.61 16.32
C LEU A 218 12.81 -21.16 17.27
N LYS A 219 13.18 -22.41 17.04
CA LYS A 219 14.30 -23.08 17.68
C LYS A 219 15.42 -23.31 16.66
N ALA A 220 16.62 -23.64 17.14
CA ALA A 220 17.76 -23.87 16.26
C ALA A 220 17.51 -25.01 15.25
N GLU A 221 16.79 -26.05 15.67
CA GLU A 221 16.40 -27.19 14.83
C GLU A 221 15.36 -26.87 13.75
N ASP A 222 14.67 -25.72 13.85
CA ASP A 222 13.71 -25.32 12.81
C ASP A 222 14.42 -24.82 11.54
N HIS A 223 15.72 -24.47 11.62
CA HIS A 223 16.54 -23.97 10.52
C HIS A 223 15.88 -22.83 9.73
N ARG A 224 15.18 -21.95 10.46
CA ARG A 224 14.42 -20.81 9.95
C ARG A 224 14.79 -19.55 10.69
N GLY A 225 14.44 -18.41 10.10
CA GLY A 225 14.74 -17.09 10.61
C GLY A 225 15.10 -16.13 9.48
N GLY A 226 14.64 -14.88 9.57
CA GLY A 226 14.89 -13.86 8.56
C GLY A 226 14.25 -14.15 7.19
N LEU A 227 14.46 -13.24 6.24
CA LEU A 227 13.88 -13.30 4.90
C LEU A 227 14.43 -14.45 4.05
N LEU A 228 15.72 -14.78 4.20
CA LEU A 228 16.40 -15.75 3.35
C LEU A 228 15.91 -17.19 3.52
N THR A 229 15.18 -17.47 4.60
CA THR A 229 14.62 -18.79 4.90
C THR A 229 13.12 -18.90 4.62
N GLN A 230 12.47 -17.79 4.23
CA GLN A 230 11.04 -17.78 3.94
C GLN A 230 10.74 -18.43 2.60
N GLY A 231 9.64 -19.17 2.55
CA GLY A 231 9.20 -19.92 1.37
C GLY A 231 9.00 -19.02 0.16
N SER A 232 8.56 -17.78 0.37
CA SER A 232 8.40 -16.78 -0.70
C SER A 232 9.71 -16.48 -1.42
N ILE A 233 10.78 -16.24 -0.66
CA ILE A 233 12.11 -15.92 -1.19
C ILE A 233 12.75 -17.16 -1.80
N LEU A 234 12.61 -18.31 -1.14
CA LEU A 234 13.18 -19.57 -1.60
C LEU A 234 12.55 -20.03 -2.92
N LEU A 235 11.23 -19.91 -3.06
CA LEU A 235 10.45 -20.32 -4.22
C LEU A 235 10.54 -19.30 -5.36
N ALA A 236 10.43 -17.99 -5.10
CA ALA A 236 10.53 -16.97 -6.15
C ALA A 236 11.88 -17.01 -6.90
N ASN A 237 12.91 -17.58 -6.26
CA ASN A 237 14.26 -17.73 -6.79
C ASN A 237 14.61 -19.19 -7.14
N SER A 238 13.62 -20.05 -7.42
CA SER A 238 13.81 -21.39 -8.00
C SER A 238 13.45 -21.43 -9.50
N ASP A 239 13.64 -22.57 -10.14
CA ASP A 239 13.09 -22.86 -11.49
C ASP A 239 11.77 -23.64 -11.45
N GLY A 240 11.33 -24.09 -10.27
CA GLY A 240 10.11 -24.88 -10.06
C GLY A 240 10.36 -26.39 -9.93
N GLU A 241 11.57 -26.83 -10.24
CA GLU A 241 12.05 -28.20 -10.02
C GLU A 241 13.05 -28.22 -8.85
N GLN A 242 13.97 -27.26 -8.83
CA GLN A 242 15.04 -27.14 -7.86
C GLN A 242 15.38 -25.69 -7.51
N SER A 243 16.07 -25.51 -6.39
CA SER A 243 16.65 -24.23 -6.01
C SER A 243 17.63 -23.72 -7.07
N HIS A 244 17.63 -22.42 -7.36
CA HIS A 244 18.55 -21.81 -8.32
C HIS A 244 19.52 -20.84 -7.63
N PRO A 245 20.77 -21.27 -7.29
CA PRO A 245 21.71 -20.46 -6.51
C PRO A 245 22.01 -19.09 -7.12
N ILE A 246 22.16 -19.01 -8.45
CA ILE A 246 22.42 -17.75 -9.15
C ILE A 246 21.26 -16.77 -8.96
N ARG A 247 19.99 -17.19 -9.14
CA ARG A 247 18.82 -16.32 -8.94
C ARG A 247 18.75 -15.81 -7.50
N ARG A 248 19.04 -16.66 -6.52
CA ARG A 248 19.10 -16.28 -5.10
C ARG A 248 20.20 -15.25 -4.82
N ALA A 249 21.39 -15.45 -5.38
CA ALA A 249 22.50 -14.51 -5.23
C ALA A 249 22.17 -13.15 -5.86
N VAL A 250 21.60 -13.14 -7.07
CA VAL A 250 21.12 -11.93 -7.76
C VAL A 250 20.08 -11.21 -6.90
N TRP A 251 19.09 -11.92 -6.38
CA TRP A 251 18.05 -11.35 -5.51
C TRP A 251 18.64 -10.75 -4.23
N LEU A 252 19.58 -11.43 -3.58
CA LEU A 252 20.26 -10.93 -2.38
C LEU A 252 21.01 -9.63 -2.66
N LEU A 253 21.80 -9.62 -3.72
CA LEU A 253 22.59 -8.47 -4.15
C LEU A 253 21.71 -7.26 -4.49
N ASP A 254 20.63 -7.49 -5.24
CA ASP A 254 19.68 -6.46 -5.65
C ASP A 254 18.85 -5.94 -4.46
N ARG A 255 18.20 -6.86 -3.71
CA ARG A 255 17.15 -6.49 -2.74
C ARG A 255 17.64 -6.17 -1.34
N LEU A 256 18.77 -6.74 -0.91
CA LEU A 256 19.29 -6.51 0.44
C LEU A 256 20.59 -5.71 0.46
N LEU A 257 21.43 -5.82 -0.58
CA LEU A 257 22.75 -5.17 -0.61
C LEU A 257 22.83 -3.93 -1.51
N ALA A 258 21.76 -3.60 -2.24
CA ALA A 258 21.70 -2.47 -3.17
C ALA A 258 22.86 -2.46 -4.20
N SER A 259 23.29 -3.65 -4.62
CA SER A 259 24.42 -3.85 -5.55
C SER A 259 24.04 -4.87 -6.63
N PRO A 260 23.03 -4.59 -7.47
CA PRO A 260 22.58 -5.54 -8.48
C PRO A 260 23.71 -5.90 -9.45
N PRO A 261 23.74 -7.14 -9.96
CA PRO A 261 24.72 -7.54 -10.98
C PRO A 261 24.51 -6.74 -12.27
N ALA A 262 25.58 -6.62 -13.07
CA ALA A 262 25.51 -5.92 -14.35
C ALA A 262 24.42 -6.54 -15.25
N PRO A 263 23.67 -5.73 -16.01
CA PRO A 263 22.71 -6.24 -16.96
C PRO A 263 23.44 -7.10 -18.03
N PRO A 264 22.79 -8.17 -18.53
CA PRO A 264 23.34 -9.02 -19.59
C PRO A 264 23.47 -8.30 -20.93
#